data_AF-A0A7W4DUB1-F1
#
_entry.id   AF-A0A7W4DUB1-F1
#
_cell.length_a   1.000
_cell.length_b   1.000
_cell.length_c   1.000
_cell.angle_alpha   90.00
_cell.angle_beta   90.00
_cell.angle_gamma   90.00
#
_symmetry.space_group_name_H-M   'P 1'
#
loop_
_entity.id
_entity.type
_entity.pdbx_description
1 polymer ?
#
loop_
_entity_poly.entity_id
_entity_poly.type
_entity_poly.pdbx_seq_one_letter_code
_entity_poly.pdbx_strand_id
1 'polypeptide(L)'
;MRGSFLLRLKRALVVALWLVASGVCHGQGGPRVYGEKFQIAQKEGSEARLREVLSALPNLSDTVYAVLFTPQMCPRCEVDVNFLYDAIKEREPNASVVLWMVYLDAQGAGRYAKSKNFRYTHLLADTMEWYKDIFSLSFARLHITYTVKIDQRGGRLIVGEDMEELSPATFDSLVAARVPMPFHDYGTTVRASQNVSPAPAVKPLRYREVLIEEGVDGKMPVSRMSTFPALRNDLLCFRDEIANAFYLFKVEGKRAVPMKKFVTRPEEEIAFVDTALLSPQDFRKGIEDNMFFVMPNMGRIDDDEEVYLSYSLPELIRSPYDSTRLGYFNAAAFFRWDPRSDARSMVRLKLLESFDATKQVFVMDHQVFYLYKDEFLIRTFKGYPTFGSIEEWKGRPADYDITLPEFYDEAPVFARYSMKTGLLLGFLGQIDTVYRHYQAGYASTLSRFASHGERIAYSCGSSGLVHISSATNRDSIVCTIKVFDAPAKEPEQKPGTMERYVEMRQVVFSDFIWDIKLQADRITVLSREGGVVWLRSYSLNGKLLKEGTLSVGDYKIYLDADDSEAPYALYQNGNEVGAFTMFAKNGKKYLAMFKL
;
A
#
# COMPACT_ATOMS: atom_id res chain seq x y z
N MET A 1 31.32 -54.42 26.12
CA MET A 1 31.80 -53.05 26.46
C MET A 1 32.71 -52.38 25.40
N ARG A 2 32.76 -52.83 24.13
CA ARG A 2 33.54 -52.15 23.07
C ARG A 2 32.68 -51.41 22.01
N GLY A 3 31.37 -51.59 22.00
CA GLY A 3 30.46 -50.97 21.02
C GLY A 3 30.01 -49.53 21.36
N SER A 4 29.85 -49.17 22.64
CA SER A 4 29.37 -47.82 23.01
C SER A 4 30.47 -46.74 23.01
N PHE A 5 31.74 -47.14 23.14
CA PHE A 5 32.87 -46.21 23.08
C PHE A 5 33.12 -45.73 21.65
N LEU A 6 33.06 -46.63 20.65
CA LEU A 6 33.19 -46.28 19.23
C LEU A 6 32.03 -45.41 18.72
N LEU A 7 30.82 -45.59 19.26
CA LEU A 7 29.66 -44.76 18.89
C LEU A 7 29.74 -43.35 19.51
N ARG A 8 30.29 -43.22 20.72
CA ARG A 8 30.55 -41.93 21.38
C ARG A 8 31.71 -41.19 20.72
N LEU A 9 32.77 -41.91 20.29
CA LEU A 9 33.89 -41.33 19.56
C LEU A 9 33.45 -40.82 18.17
N LYS A 10 32.60 -41.57 17.46
CA LYS A 10 32.02 -41.12 16.17
C LYS A 10 31.11 -39.89 16.32
N ARG A 11 30.28 -39.83 17.38
CA ARG A 11 29.44 -38.65 17.66
C ARG A 11 30.26 -37.43 18.08
N ALA A 12 31.30 -37.61 18.89
CA ALA A 12 32.22 -36.53 19.25
C ALA A 12 33.03 -36.02 18.05
N LEU A 13 33.47 -36.91 17.14
CA LEU A 13 34.17 -36.53 15.93
C LEU A 13 33.25 -35.79 14.93
N VAL A 14 31.99 -36.22 14.81
CA VAL A 14 30.97 -35.54 13.97
C VAL A 14 30.62 -34.17 14.54
N VAL A 15 30.47 -34.03 15.85
CA VAL A 15 30.20 -32.72 16.50
C VAL A 15 31.42 -31.81 16.42
N ALA A 16 32.64 -32.33 16.55
CA ALA A 16 33.87 -31.55 16.35
C ALA A 16 34.08 -31.14 14.89
N LEU A 17 33.78 -32.01 13.92
CA LEU A 17 33.79 -31.67 12.49
C LEU A 17 32.67 -30.68 12.13
N TRP A 18 31.52 -30.72 12.82
CA TRP A 18 30.45 -29.74 12.64
C TRP A 18 30.82 -28.38 13.27
N LEU A 19 31.49 -28.35 14.41
CA LEU A 19 32.01 -27.14 15.05
C LEU A 19 33.19 -26.51 14.30
N VAL A 20 34.03 -27.33 13.66
CA VAL A 20 35.08 -26.86 12.75
C VAL A 20 34.49 -26.42 11.40
N ALA A 21 33.45 -27.09 10.87
CA ALA A 21 32.76 -26.63 9.66
C ALA A 21 31.95 -25.33 9.89
N SER A 22 31.35 -25.15 11.08
CA SER A 22 30.67 -23.90 11.44
C SER A 22 31.64 -22.79 11.85
N GLY A 23 32.80 -23.13 12.42
CA GLY A 23 33.89 -22.21 12.74
C GLY A 23 34.77 -21.79 11.56
N VAL A 24 34.90 -22.63 10.52
CA VAL A 24 35.67 -22.34 9.30
C VAL A 24 34.80 -21.67 8.21
N CYS A 25 33.48 -21.66 8.36
CA CYS A 25 32.59 -20.76 7.59
C CYS A 25 32.48 -19.34 8.20
N HIS A 26 33.21 -19.04 9.28
CA HIS A 26 33.27 -17.73 9.93
C HIS A 26 34.70 -17.16 9.95
N GLY A 27 35.32 -17.07 8.78
CA GLY A 27 36.63 -16.45 8.67
C GLY A 27 37.15 -16.34 7.24
N GLN A 28 36.59 -15.43 6.45
CA GLN A 28 37.33 -14.52 5.57
C GLN A 28 36.35 -13.52 4.93
N GLY A 29 36.74 -12.24 4.96
CA GLY A 29 35.89 -11.10 4.73
C GLY A 29 35.44 -10.91 3.29
N GLY A 30 34.15 -10.67 3.14
CA GLY A 30 33.50 -9.91 2.07
C GLY A 30 32.30 -9.20 2.71
N PRO A 31 31.82 -8.06 2.17
CA PRO A 31 30.67 -7.38 2.75
C PRO A 31 29.47 -8.32 2.67
N ARG A 32 29.00 -8.78 3.84
CA ARG A 32 27.75 -9.51 3.95
C ARG A 32 26.63 -8.53 3.65
N VAL A 33 25.96 -8.73 2.52
CA VAL A 33 24.73 -8.01 2.17
C VAL A 33 23.64 -8.65 3.03
N TYR A 34 23.23 -7.95 4.09
CA TYR A 34 22.14 -8.35 4.97
C TYR A 34 20.83 -7.71 4.48
N GLY A 35 19.76 -8.51 4.42
CA GLY A 35 18.49 -8.22 3.76
C GLY A 35 18.35 -9.01 2.45
N GLU A 36 17.71 -10.20 2.47
CA GLU A 36 17.48 -10.99 1.25
C GLU A 36 16.34 -10.41 0.38
N LYS A 37 15.47 -9.56 0.96
CA LYS A 37 14.25 -9.07 0.31
C LYS A 37 14.39 -7.62 -0.20
N PHE A 38 14.63 -6.64 0.68
CA PHE A 38 14.70 -5.23 0.28
C PHE A 38 16.15 -4.74 0.25
N GLN A 39 16.73 -4.72 -0.95
CA GLN A 39 18.14 -4.37 -1.14
C GLN A 39 18.28 -3.03 -1.86
N ILE A 40 19.33 -2.29 -1.51
CA ILE A 40 19.72 -1.04 -2.16
C ILE A 40 21.21 -1.07 -2.50
N ALA A 41 21.55 -0.64 -3.71
CA ALA A 41 22.92 -0.49 -4.16
C ALA A 41 23.09 0.83 -4.92
N GLN A 42 24.33 1.28 -5.05
CA GLN A 42 24.64 2.44 -5.88
C GLN A 42 24.81 2.02 -7.35
N LYS A 43 24.28 2.82 -8.27
CA LYS A 43 24.50 2.66 -9.71
C LYS A 43 25.91 3.11 -10.11
N GLU A 44 26.51 2.44 -11.07
CA GLU A 44 27.79 2.86 -11.64
C GLU A 44 27.66 4.25 -12.30
N GLY A 45 28.61 5.15 -12.05
CA GLY A 45 28.63 6.51 -12.61
C GLY A 45 27.75 7.53 -11.87
N SER A 46 27.05 7.14 -10.80
CA SER A 46 26.15 8.04 -10.07
C SER A 46 26.82 8.88 -8.97
N GLU A 47 28.14 8.75 -8.77
CA GLU A 47 28.87 9.37 -7.68
C GLU A 47 28.78 10.90 -7.71
N ALA A 48 28.94 11.50 -8.88
CA ALA A 48 28.84 12.94 -9.04
C ALA A 48 27.46 13.46 -8.67
N ARG A 49 26.41 12.71 -9.03
CA ARG A 49 25.03 13.04 -8.72
C ARG A 49 24.76 12.98 -7.22
N LEU A 50 25.27 11.95 -6.55
CA LEU A 50 25.16 11.82 -5.10
C LEU A 50 25.85 12.99 -4.37
N ARG A 51 27.06 13.37 -4.81
CA ARG A 51 27.75 14.55 -4.24
C ARG A 51 26.98 15.84 -4.46
N GLU A 52 26.44 16.05 -5.66
CA GLU A 52 25.64 17.22 -6.00
C GLU A 52 24.43 17.35 -5.06
N VAL A 53 23.67 16.26 -4.89
CA VAL A 53 22.49 16.23 -4.00
C VAL A 53 22.87 16.55 -2.56
N LEU A 54 23.96 15.96 -2.03
CA LEU A 54 24.41 16.22 -0.67
C LEU A 54 25.02 17.61 -0.48
N SER A 55 25.61 18.20 -1.51
CA SER A 55 26.21 19.54 -1.44
C SER A 55 25.22 20.66 -1.13
N ALA A 56 23.91 20.42 -1.33
CA ALA A 56 22.86 21.33 -0.94
C ALA A 56 22.69 21.46 0.59
N LEU A 57 23.27 20.55 1.37
CA LEU A 57 23.19 20.53 2.82
C LEU A 57 24.46 21.13 3.45
N PRO A 58 24.34 22.14 4.33
CA PRO A 58 25.51 22.79 4.92
C PRO A 58 26.13 21.92 6.03
N ASN A 59 27.45 22.00 6.20
CA ASN A 59 28.18 21.43 7.35
C ASN A 59 28.03 19.91 7.55
N LEU A 60 27.90 19.16 6.45
CA LEU A 60 27.95 17.70 6.51
C LEU A 60 29.32 17.20 6.98
N SER A 61 29.32 16.10 7.73
CA SER A 61 30.51 15.31 8.04
C SER A 61 30.98 14.53 6.81
N ASP A 62 32.27 14.18 6.77
CA ASP A 62 32.88 13.38 5.68
C ASP A 62 32.12 12.06 5.41
N THR A 63 31.53 11.49 6.46
CA THR A 63 30.60 10.37 6.38
C THR A 63 29.20 10.84 6.74
N VAL A 64 28.23 10.55 5.89
CA VAL A 64 26.82 10.89 6.07
C VAL A 64 26.02 9.62 6.26
N TYR A 65 25.16 9.59 7.27
CA TYR A 65 24.12 8.60 7.40
C TYR A 65 22.82 9.20 6.87
N ALA A 66 22.03 8.44 6.13
CA ALA A 66 20.71 8.89 5.73
C ALA A 66 19.66 7.80 5.90
N VAL A 67 18.45 8.22 6.26
CA VAL A 67 17.25 7.38 6.21
C VAL A 67 16.42 7.84 5.03
N LEU A 68 16.30 6.98 4.02
CA LEU A 68 15.68 7.25 2.72
C LEU A 68 14.32 6.55 2.63
N PHE A 69 13.25 7.30 2.41
CA PHE A 69 11.90 6.75 2.28
C PHE A 69 10.91 7.70 1.58
N THR A 70 9.81 7.13 1.10
CA THR A 70 8.62 7.88 0.69
C THR A 70 7.67 7.96 1.89
N PRO A 71 7.27 9.17 2.35
CA PRO A 71 6.39 9.31 3.50
C PRO A 71 5.08 8.53 3.33
N GLN A 72 4.62 7.88 4.38
CA GLN A 72 3.39 7.10 4.45
C GLN A 72 3.32 5.87 3.53
N MET A 73 4.41 5.52 2.82
CA MET A 73 4.48 4.29 2.02
C MET A 73 4.44 3.03 2.91
N CYS A 74 5.24 3.03 3.97
CA CYS A 74 5.15 2.07 5.07
C CYS A 74 5.24 2.84 6.39
N PRO A 75 4.11 3.36 6.94
CA PRO A 75 4.13 4.14 8.17
C PRO A 75 4.80 3.39 9.33
N ARG A 76 4.59 2.07 9.41
CA ARG A 76 5.20 1.21 10.43
C ARG A 76 6.72 1.14 10.34
N CYS A 77 7.29 1.20 9.13
CA CYS A 77 8.73 1.19 8.91
C CYS A 77 9.38 2.53 9.33
N GLU A 78 8.60 3.61 9.40
CA GLU A 78 9.10 4.93 9.83
C GLU A 78 9.39 5.01 11.33
N VAL A 79 9.00 4.01 12.13
CA VAL A 79 9.37 3.91 13.56
C VAL A 79 10.90 3.89 13.74
N ASP A 80 11.62 3.35 12.75
CA ASP A 80 13.06 3.17 12.82
C ASP A 80 13.81 4.50 12.79
N VAL A 81 13.23 5.56 12.20
CA VAL A 81 13.89 6.86 11.98
C VAL A 81 14.53 7.41 13.25
N ASN A 82 13.75 7.50 14.33
CA ASN A 82 14.24 8.07 15.60
C ASN A 82 15.21 7.15 16.31
N PHE A 83 14.96 5.84 16.23
CA PHE A 83 15.82 4.83 16.85
C PHE A 83 17.20 4.78 16.17
N LEU A 84 17.25 4.80 14.84
CA LEU A 84 18.47 4.91 14.03
C LEU A 84 19.23 6.19 14.37
N TYR A 85 18.54 7.32 14.45
CA TYR A 85 19.15 8.59 14.83
C TYR A 85 19.85 8.50 16.20
N ASP A 86 19.14 8.02 17.22
CA ASP A 86 19.67 7.92 18.58
C ASP A 86 20.86 6.95 18.64
N ALA A 87 20.74 5.78 18.04
CA ALA A 87 21.78 4.75 18.04
C ALA A 87 23.06 5.20 17.30
N ILE A 88 22.93 5.94 16.19
CA ILE A 88 24.07 6.54 15.47
C ILE A 88 24.70 7.64 16.32
N LYS A 89 23.91 8.55 16.90
CA LYS A 89 24.42 9.66 17.71
C LYS A 89 25.09 9.22 19.00
N GLU A 90 24.66 8.10 19.59
CA GLU A 90 25.33 7.49 20.74
C GLU A 90 26.78 7.08 20.40
N ARG A 91 27.02 6.57 19.19
CA ARG A 91 28.32 6.03 18.75
C ARG A 91 29.20 7.07 18.06
N GLU A 92 28.59 7.93 17.24
CA GLU A 92 29.24 9.02 16.52
C GLU A 92 28.46 10.33 16.73
N PRO A 93 28.66 11.05 17.86
CA PRO A 93 27.88 12.25 18.21
C PRO A 93 27.87 13.35 17.14
N ASN A 94 28.97 13.46 16.40
CA ASN A 94 29.17 14.47 15.35
C ASN A 94 28.71 14.01 13.96
N ALA A 95 28.21 12.77 13.81
CA ALA A 95 27.76 12.27 12.53
C ALA A 95 26.55 13.06 11.99
N SER A 96 26.56 13.36 10.70
CA SER A 96 25.39 13.93 10.03
C SER A 96 24.39 12.82 9.74
N VAL A 97 23.20 12.91 10.34
CA VAL A 97 22.07 12.02 10.04
C VAL A 97 21.04 12.80 9.23
N VAL A 98 20.88 12.43 7.96
CA VAL A 98 20.01 13.09 6.99
C VAL A 98 18.69 12.32 6.90
N LEU A 99 17.58 13.02 7.09
CA LEU A 99 16.28 12.49 6.73
C LEU A 99 16.03 12.79 5.25
N TRP A 100 16.16 11.78 4.39
CA TRP A 100 15.97 11.92 2.95
C TRP A 100 14.55 11.46 2.58
N MET A 101 13.64 12.42 2.48
CA MET A 101 12.24 12.17 2.17
C MET A 101 11.95 12.42 0.69
N VAL A 102 11.50 11.39 -0.02
CA VAL A 102 11.06 11.51 -1.41
C VAL A 102 9.61 11.96 -1.42
N TYR A 103 9.38 13.24 -1.72
CA TYR A 103 8.05 13.84 -1.68
C TYR A 103 7.92 15.06 -2.58
N LEU A 104 6.82 15.16 -3.32
CA LEU A 104 6.61 16.18 -4.36
C LEU A 104 6.56 17.63 -3.83
N ASP A 105 6.25 17.83 -2.55
CA ASP A 105 6.17 19.15 -1.90
C ASP A 105 7.15 19.24 -0.71
N ALA A 106 8.23 20.00 -0.88
CA ALA A 106 9.23 20.19 0.17
C ALA A 106 8.64 20.78 1.46
N GLN A 107 7.64 21.66 1.39
CA GLN A 107 7.01 22.21 2.58
C GLN A 107 6.15 21.14 3.28
N GLY A 108 5.44 20.32 2.51
CA GLY A 108 4.71 19.15 2.99
C GLY A 108 5.61 18.17 3.73
N ALA A 109 6.76 17.83 3.15
CA ALA A 109 7.77 16.98 3.79
C ALA A 109 8.25 17.56 5.13
N GLY A 110 8.56 18.86 5.16
CA GLY A 110 8.96 19.55 6.39
C GLY A 110 7.88 19.59 7.47
N ARG A 111 6.61 19.79 7.09
CA ARG A 111 5.48 19.70 8.03
C ARG A 111 5.31 18.29 8.57
N TYR A 112 5.42 17.28 7.70
CA TYR A 112 5.31 15.88 8.08
C TYR A 112 6.39 15.49 9.10
N ALA A 113 7.66 15.77 8.78
CA ALA A 113 8.78 15.45 9.66
C ALA A 113 8.63 16.08 11.06
N LYS A 114 8.15 17.32 11.12
CA LYS A 114 7.82 18.00 12.39
C LYS A 114 6.65 17.34 13.12
N SER A 115 5.57 17.01 12.40
CA SER A 115 4.38 16.37 13.00
C SER A 115 4.67 14.98 13.56
N LYS A 116 5.64 14.28 12.96
CA LYS A 116 6.14 12.98 13.38
C LYS A 116 7.27 13.10 14.39
N ASN A 117 7.67 14.30 14.81
CA ASN A 117 8.78 14.48 15.76
C ASN A 117 10.04 13.69 15.35
N PHE A 118 10.34 13.65 14.04
CA PHE A 118 11.52 12.95 13.55
C PHE A 118 12.79 13.70 13.95
N ARG A 119 13.79 12.95 14.41
CA ARG A 119 15.10 13.47 14.78
C ARG A 119 16.04 13.33 13.59
N TYR A 120 16.70 14.43 13.24
CA TYR A 120 17.65 14.50 12.15
C TYR A 120 18.59 15.69 12.32
N THR A 121 19.77 15.61 11.69
CA THR A 121 20.68 16.76 11.55
C THR A 121 20.23 17.65 10.40
N HIS A 122 19.85 17.05 9.27
CA HIS A 122 19.34 17.75 8.10
C HIS A 122 18.13 17.05 7.51
N LEU A 123 17.21 17.82 6.94
CA LEU A 123 16.11 17.33 6.13
C LEU A 123 16.43 17.58 4.66
N LEU A 124 16.42 16.53 3.87
CA LEU A 124 16.52 16.57 2.41
C LEU A 124 15.17 16.18 1.82
N ALA A 125 14.45 17.16 1.27
CA ALA A 125 13.19 16.93 0.57
C ALA A 125 13.45 16.71 -0.93
N ASP A 126 13.43 15.46 -1.35
CA ASP A 126 13.66 15.05 -2.73
C ASP A 126 12.34 15.12 -3.53
N THR A 127 12.11 16.29 -4.11
CA THR A 127 10.91 16.61 -4.93
C THR A 127 11.02 16.14 -6.38
N MET A 128 12.18 15.62 -6.76
CA MET A 128 12.56 15.31 -8.13
C MET A 128 12.96 13.85 -8.31
N GLU A 129 12.81 13.03 -7.26
CA GLU A 129 13.15 11.61 -7.22
C GLU A 129 14.61 11.32 -7.59
N TRP A 130 15.54 12.17 -7.16
CA TRP A 130 16.98 12.04 -7.43
C TRP A 130 17.55 10.68 -7.03
N TYR A 131 16.97 10.04 -6.01
CA TYR A 131 17.35 8.68 -5.61
C TYR A 131 17.32 7.68 -6.78
N LYS A 132 16.42 7.84 -7.76
CA LYS A 132 16.30 6.94 -8.93
C LYS A 132 17.53 7.01 -9.84
N ASP A 133 18.21 8.15 -9.87
CA ASP A 133 19.43 8.34 -10.67
C ASP A 133 20.68 7.82 -9.92
N ILE A 134 20.58 7.62 -8.61
CA ILE A 134 21.71 7.30 -7.74
C ILE A 134 21.73 5.83 -7.36
N PHE A 135 20.58 5.31 -6.92
CA PHE A 135 20.45 4.00 -6.32
C PHE A 135 19.64 3.05 -7.21
N SER A 136 19.97 1.76 -7.14
CA SER A 136 19.18 0.66 -7.66
C SER A 136 18.60 -0.11 -6.47
N LEU A 137 17.32 -0.48 -6.55
CA LEU A 137 16.55 -1.11 -5.47
C LEU A 137 16.01 -2.46 -5.93
N SER A 138 16.08 -3.52 -5.14
CA SER A 138 15.57 -4.85 -5.55
C SER A 138 14.07 -4.86 -5.89
N PHE A 139 13.31 -3.90 -5.36
CA PHE A 139 11.88 -3.72 -5.63
C PHE A 139 11.55 -2.46 -6.44
N ALA A 140 12.52 -1.90 -7.17
CA ALA A 140 12.38 -0.71 -8.03
C ALA A 140 12.07 0.64 -7.35
N ARG A 141 11.52 0.62 -6.12
CA ARG A 141 11.07 1.80 -5.39
C ARG A 141 11.28 1.71 -3.88
N LEU A 142 11.11 2.83 -3.20
CA LEU A 142 11.22 2.96 -1.74
C LEU A 142 9.96 2.44 -1.03
N HIS A 143 9.78 1.11 -0.99
CA HIS A 143 8.66 0.44 -0.29
C HIS A 143 8.68 0.60 1.23
N ILE A 144 9.89 0.75 1.77
CA ILE A 144 10.17 0.80 3.19
C ILE A 144 11.22 1.89 3.44
N THR A 145 11.63 2.05 4.68
CA THR A 145 12.80 2.84 5.07
C THR A 145 14.08 2.11 4.68
N TYR A 146 15.01 2.83 4.06
CA TYR A 146 16.37 2.34 3.81
C TYR A 146 17.36 3.18 4.62
N THR A 147 18.29 2.51 5.28
CA THR A 147 19.42 3.14 5.96
C THR A 147 20.63 3.07 5.06
N VAL A 148 21.23 4.23 4.78
CA VAL A 148 22.44 4.33 3.97
C VAL A 148 23.55 5.05 4.72
N LYS A 149 24.78 4.61 4.48
CA LYS A 149 26.01 5.27 4.91
C LYS A 149 26.81 5.67 3.69
N ILE A 150 27.21 6.92 3.60
CA ILE A 150 27.77 7.52 2.39
C ILE A 150 29.10 8.21 2.72
N ASP A 151 30.13 7.95 1.91
CA ASP A 151 31.30 8.82 1.80
C ASP A 151 30.89 10.07 1.02
N GLN A 152 30.77 11.20 1.72
CA GLN A 152 30.31 12.46 1.17
C GLN A 152 31.28 12.98 0.09
N ARG A 153 32.59 12.85 0.31
CA ARG A 153 33.61 13.40 -0.58
C ARG A 153 33.74 12.56 -1.84
N GLY A 154 33.71 11.24 -1.70
CA GLY A 154 33.75 10.31 -2.83
C GLY A 154 32.43 10.22 -3.56
N GLY A 155 31.30 10.52 -2.92
CA GLY A 155 29.97 10.22 -3.46
C GLY A 155 29.73 8.72 -3.56
N ARG A 156 30.16 7.96 -2.55
CA ARG A 156 30.15 6.49 -2.58
C ARG A 156 29.31 5.92 -1.45
N LEU A 157 28.45 4.96 -1.78
CA LEU A 157 27.70 4.18 -0.81
C LEU A 157 28.62 3.20 -0.09
N ILE A 158 28.69 3.29 1.23
CA ILE A 158 29.46 2.41 2.13
C ILE A 158 28.57 1.27 2.66
N VAL A 159 27.32 1.58 3.01
CA VAL A 159 26.31 0.62 3.47
C VAL A 159 24.96 1.05 2.92
N GLY A 160 24.10 0.11 2.55
CA GLY A 160 22.72 0.37 2.15
C GLY A 160 21.85 -0.84 2.43
N GLU A 161 20.92 -0.71 3.37
CA GLU A 161 20.18 -1.82 3.97
C GLU A 161 18.78 -1.39 4.44
N ASP A 162 17.89 -2.34 4.69
CA ASP A 162 16.56 -2.16 5.28
C ASP A 162 16.53 -2.30 6.82
N MET A 163 17.67 -2.61 7.44
CA MET A 163 17.87 -2.71 8.90
C MET A 163 16.78 -3.52 9.63
N GLU A 164 16.47 -4.73 9.14
CA GLU A 164 15.48 -5.63 9.76
C GLU A 164 15.75 -5.92 11.25
N GLU A 165 17.03 -5.99 11.65
CA GLU A 165 17.44 -6.20 13.04
C GLU A 165 18.07 -4.94 13.66
N LEU A 166 17.29 -4.27 14.50
CA LEU A 166 17.67 -3.11 15.28
C LEU A 166 18.41 -3.49 16.58
N SER A 167 19.62 -4.03 16.47
CA SER A 167 20.45 -4.45 17.62
C SER A 167 21.76 -3.66 17.75
N PRO A 168 22.34 -3.56 18.97
CA PRO A 168 23.64 -2.89 19.16
C PRO A 168 24.75 -3.40 18.22
N ALA A 169 24.78 -4.70 17.94
CA ALA A 169 25.77 -5.30 17.05
C ALA A 169 25.61 -4.84 15.59
N THR A 170 24.37 -4.69 15.12
CA THR A 170 24.09 -4.13 13.79
C THR A 170 24.60 -2.69 13.70
N PHE A 171 24.35 -1.86 14.73
CA PHE A 171 24.85 -0.48 14.74
C PHE A 171 26.36 -0.37 14.83
N ASP A 172 27.00 -1.20 15.65
CA ASP A 172 28.45 -1.23 15.74
C ASP A 172 29.07 -1.59 14.38
N SER A 173 28.44 -2.51 13.65
CA SER A 173 28.86 -2.90 12.29
C SER A 173 28.65 -1.77 11.28
N LEU A 174 27.48 -1.13 11.28
CA LEU A 174 27.16 0.03 10.45
C LEU A 174 28.16 1.17 10.70
N VAL A 175 28.43 1.49 11.96
CA VAL A 175 29.37 2.54 12.37
C VAL A 175 30.79 2.15 12.02
N ALA A 176 31.21 0.89 12.12
CA ALA A 176 32.56 0.44 11.78
C ALA A 176 32.83 0.34 10.26
N ALA A 177 31.80 0.18 9.42
CA ALA A 177 31.97 0.06 7.98
C ALA A 177 32.67 1.28 7.36
N ARG A 178 33.68 1.05 6.51
CA ARG A 178 34.45 2.09 5.80
C ARG A 178 34.61 1.85 4.31
N VAL A 179 34.45 0.60 3.87
CA VAL A 179 34.72 0.20 2.49
C VAL A 179 33.44 0.42 1.66
N PRO A 180 33.51 1.17 0.55
CA PRO A 180 32.38 1.30 -0.38
C PRO A 180 31.86 -0.05 -0.86
N MET A 181 30.53 -0.16 -0.94
CA MET A 181 29.89 -1.30 -1.60
C MET A 181 30.24 -1.30 -3.10
N PRO A 182 30.26 -2.50 -3.73
CA PRO A 182 30.31 -2.58 -5.18
C PRO A 182 29.07 -1.92 -5.78
N PHE A 183 29.22 -1.37 -6.99
CA PHE A 183 28.06 -0.95 -7.75
C PHE A 183 27.23 -2.16 -8.13
N HIS A 184 25.91 -1.98 -8.18
CA HIS A 184 25.00 -2.99 -8.66
C HIS A 184 23.75 -2.35 -9.25
N ASP A 185 23.23 -2.98 -10.30
CA ASP A 185 21.92 -2.66 -10.82
C ASP A 185 21.06 -3.92 -10.82
N TYR A 186 20.01 -3.91 -10.00
CA TYR A 186 19.05 -5.00 -9.91
C TYR A 186 18.22 -5.16 -11.20
N GLY A 187 18.33 -4.25 -12.17
CA GLY A 187 17.57 -4.30 -13.43
C GLY A 187 16.07 -4.08 -13.22
N THR A 188 15.70 -3.65 -12.03
CA THR A 188 14.33 -3.43 -11.54
C THR A 188 13.81 -2.05 -11.87
N THR A 189 14.60 -1.17 -12.53
CA THR A 189 14.06 0.07 -13.13
C THR A 189 12.74 -0.28 -13.76
N VAL A 190 11.65 0.26 -13.21
CA VAL A 190 10.29 0.04 -13.69
C VAL A 190 10.36 0.21 -15.19
N ARG A 191 10.37 -0.91 -15.92
CA ARG A 191 10.24 -0.85 -17.37
C ARG A 191 8.82 -0.38 -17.53
N ALA A 192 8.65 0.94 -17.68
CA ALA A 192 7.43 1.54 -18.19
C ALA A 192 7.03 0.62 -19.34
N SER A 193 5.91 -0.07 -19.17
CA SER A 193 5.48 -1.21 -19.96
C SER A 193 5.93 -1.06 -21.41
N GLN A 194 6.98 -1.76 -21.82
CA GLN A 194 7.60 -1.56 -23.14
C GLN A 194 6.70 -2.03 -24.30
N ASN A 195 5.49 -2.49 -23.99
CA ASN A 195 4.45 -2.79 -24.96
C ASN A 195 3.26 -1.85 -24.74
N VAL A 196 3.48 -0.53 -24.86
CA VAL A 196 2.36 0.38 -25.15
C VAL A 196 1.98 0.08 -26.60
N SER A 197 0.99 -0.79 -26.79
CA SER A 197 0.28 -0.85 -28.07
C SER A 197 -0.14 0.59 -28.40
N PRO A 198 0.10 1.08 -29.63
CA PRO A 198 -0.25 2.45 -29.97
C PRO A 198 -1.70 2.71 -29.57
N ALA A 199 -1.91 3.76 -28.76
CA ALA A 199 -3.24 4.11 -28.30
C ALA A 199 -4.16 4.18 -29.52
N PRO A 200 -5.30 3.48 -29.52
CA PRO A 200 -6.26 3.59 -30.62
C PRO A 200 -6.63 5.07 -30.82
N ALA A 201 -7.04 5.43 -32.03
CA ALA A 201 -7.34 6.81 -32.44
C ALA A 201 -8.62 7.39 -31.78
N VAL A 202 -8.77 7.20 -30.47
CA VAL A 202 -9.84 7.76 -29.65
C VAL A 202 -9.34 9.06 -29.05
N LYS A 203 -10.01 10.15 -29.40
CA LYS A 203 -9.69 11.48 -28.89
C LYS A 203 -9.92 11.53 -27.37
N PRO A 204 -8.97 12.08 -26.58
CA PRO A 204 -9.18 12.28 -25.15
C PRO A 204 -10.43 13.08 -24.84
N LEU A 205 -11.12 12.70 -23.77
CA LEU A 205 -12.27 13.43 -23.25
C LEU A 205 -11.82 14.81 -22.75
N ARG A 206 -12.69 15.80 -22.95
CA ARG A 206 -12.50 17.12 -22.34
C ARG A 206 -12.85 17.03 -20.85
N TYR A 207 -12.12 17.77 -20.03
CA TYR A 207 -12.41 17.90 -18.60
C TYR A 207 -12.67 19.34 -18.18
N ARG A 208 -13.44 19.49 -17.11
CA ARG A 208 -13.59 20.74 -16.36
C ARG A 208 -12.55 20.78 -15.23
N GLU A 209 -11.81 21.87 -15.13
CA GLU A 209 -10.92 22.14 -14.00
C GLU A 209 -11.73 22.65 -12.79
N VAL A 210 -11.53 22.03 -11.63
CA VAL A 210 -12.09 22.44 -10.34
C VAL A 210 -10.93 22.71 -9.39
N LEU A 211 -10.75 23.96 -8.95
CA LEU A 211 -9.70 24.32 -7.99
C LEU A 211 -10.02 23.74 -6.62
N ILE A 212 -9.07 23.02 -6.01
CA ILE A 212 -9.19 22.57 -4.62
C ILE A 212 -8.63 23.67 -3.73
N GLU A 213 -9.48 24.20 -2.86
CA GLU A 213 -9.06 25.24 -1.92
C GLU A 213 -8.47 24.65 -0.66
N GLU A 214 -7.32 25.18 -0.25
CA GLU A 214 -6.79 24.88 1.07
C GLU A 214 -7.59 25.69 2.12
N GLY A 215 -7.87 25.08 3.27
CA GLY A 215 -8.60 25.75 4.36
C GLY A 215 -7.88 27.02 4.85
N VAL A 216 -8.63 27.94 5.47
CA VAL A 216 -8.09 29.19 6.05
C VAL A 216 -6.90 28.89 6.97
N ASP A 217 -5.83 29.68 6.85
CA ASP A 217 -4.55 29.55 7.57
C ASP A 217 -3.87 28.17 7.42
N GLY A 218 -4.17 27.43 6.36
CA GLY A 218 -3.57 26.12 6.13
C GLY A 218 -4.05 25.03 7.09
N LYS A 219 -5.27 25.14 7.63
CA LYS A 219 -5.88 24.11 8.52
C LYS A 219 -6.21 22.79 7.81
N MET A 220 -6.38 22.84 6.48
CA MET A 220 -6.58 21.67 5.61
C MET A 220 -5.61 21.77 4.43
N PRO A 221 -4.30 21.58 4.66
CA PRO A 221 -3.33 21.60 3.58
C PRO A 221 -3.50 20.33 2.77
N VAL A 222 -3.88 20.47 1.50
CA VAL A 222 -4.01 19.30 0.61
C VAL A 222 -2.61 18.91 0.20
N SER A 223 -2.22 17.66 0.37
CA SER A 223 -0.90 17.16 0.01
C SER A 223 -1.02 16.27 -1.22
N ARG A 224 -1.65 15.12 -1.04
CA ARG A 224 -1.84 14.05 -2.02
C ARG A 224 -3.07 13.22 -1.66
N MET A 225 -3.79 12.70 -2.64
CA MET A 225 -4.77 11.61 -2.39
C MET A 225 -4.06 10.26 -2.59
N SER A 226 -3.87 9.50 -1.53
CA SER A 226 -3.17 8.21 -1.58
C SER A 226 -4.10 6.99 -1.68
N THR A 227 -5.43 7.20 -1.67
CA THR A 227 -6.45 6.14 -1.80
C THR A 227 -7.60 6.55 -2.72
N PHE A 228 -8.50 5.63 -3.05
CA PHE A 228 -9.65 5.87 -3.95
C PHE A 228 -10.55 6.99 -3.40
N PRO A 229 -10.51 8.20 -3.98
CA PRO A 229 -11.35 9.30 -3.51
C PRO A 229 -12.82 9.01 -3.83
N ALA A 230 -13.72 9.51 -2.99
CA ALA A 230 -15.16 9.40 -3.20
C ALA A 230 -15.73 10.76 -3.60
N LEU A 231 -16.40 10.81 -4.75
CA LEU A 231 -17.19 11.97 -5.16
C LEU A 231 -18.62 11.55 -5.47
N ARG A 232 -19.57 12.06 -4.68
CA ARG A 232 -21.00 11.82 -4.84
C ARG A 232 -21.80 13.07 -4.46
N ASN A 233 -22.78 13.45 -5.29
CA ASN A 233 -23.66 14.60 -5.06
C ASN A 233 -22.89 15.88 -4.65
N ASP A 234 -21.82 16.16 -5.39
CA ASP A 234 -20.89 17.27 -5.15
C ASP A 234 -20.12 17.23 -3.82
N LEU A 235 -20.21 16.17 -3.02
CA LEU A 235 -19.35 15.94 -1.87
C LEU A 235 -18.13 15.13 -2.28
N LEU A 236 -16.95 15.70 -2.09
CA LEU A 236 -15.66 15.05 -2.30
C LEU A 236 -15.04 14.69 -0.96
N CYS A 237 -14.77 13.40 -0.75
CA CYS A 237 -14.05 12.89 0.41
C CYS A 237 -12.79 12.13 -0.04
N PHE A 238 -11.64 12.45 0.54
CA PHE A 238 -10.40 11.71 0.30
C PHE A 238 -9.49 11.71 1.53
N ARG A 239 -8.63 10.69 1.62
CA ARG A 239 -7.53 10.64 2.59
C ARG A 239 -6.42 11.55 2.10
N ASP A 240 -6.05 12.52 2.93
CA ASP A 240 -4.82 13.27 2.75
C ASP A 240 -3.64 12.47 3.32
N GLU A 241 -2.64 12.18 2.48
CA GLU A 241 -1.52 11.32 2.82
C GLU A 241 -0.71 11.89 4.00
N ILE A 242 -0.23 13.13 3.88
CA ILE A 242 0.64 13.75 4.88
C ILE A 242 -0.13 14.16 6.14
N ALA A 243 -1.35 14.66 6.00
CA ALA A 243 -2.14 15.06 7.16
C ALA A 243 -2.72 13.87 7.94
N ASN A 244 -2.60 12.65 7.41
CA ASN A 244 -3.09 11.42 8.00
C ASN A 244 -4.57 11.55 8.47
N ALA A 245 -5.40 12.12 7.61
CA ALA A 245 -6.78 12.50 7.92
C ALA A 245 -7.67 12.41 6.68
N PHE A 246 -8.98 12.34 6.87
CA PHE A 246 -9.92 12.53 5.76
C PHE A 246 -10.34 13.99 5.65
N TYR A 247 -10.35 14.51 4.42
CA TYR A 247 -10.89 15.82 4.11
C TYR A 247 -12.18 15.70 3.32
N LEU A 248 -13.14 16.54 3.69
CA LEU A 248 -14.41 16.68 3.02
C LEU A 248 -14.51 18.07 2.39
N PHE A 249 -14.91 18.11 1.12
CA PHE A 249 -15.11 19.32 0.33
C PHE A 249 -16.48 19.31 -0.34
N LYS A 250 -17.05 20.50 -0.57
CA LYS A 250 -18.20 20.70 -1.47
C LYS A 250 -17.70 21.22 -2.82
N VAL A 251 -18.05 20.54 -3.89
CA VAL A 251 -17.73 20.93 -5.27
C VAL A 251 -18.80 21.89 -5.78
N GLU A 252 -18.43 23.16 -5.93
CA GLU A 252 -19.31 24.25 -6.35
C GLU A 252 -18.75 24.91 -7.61
N GLY A 253 -19.34 24.58 -8.77
CA GLY A 253 -18.90 25.13 -10.05
C GLY A 253 -17.46 24.75 -10.40
N LYS A 254 -16.53 25.70 -10.28
CA LYS A 254 -15.09 25.53 -10.57
C LYS A 254 -14.24 25.45 -9.30
N ARG A 255 -14.84 25.29 -8.13
CA ARG A 255 -14.17 25.31 -6.83
C ARG A 255 -14.59 24.09 -6.01
N ALA A 256 -13.67 23.51 -5.24
CA ALA A 256 -13.95 22.53 -4.20
C ALA A 256 -13.63 23.19 -2.87
N VAL A 257 -14.68 23.59 -2.16
CA VAL A 257 -14.62 24.41 -0.94
C VAL A 257 -14.46 23.47 0.27
N PRO A 258 -13.47 23.71 1.15
CA PRO A 258 -13.25 22.88 2.33
C PRO A 258 -14.44 22.93 3.27
N MET A 259 -14.94 21.77 3.68
CA MET A 259 -16.03 21.64 4.65
C MET A 259 -15.48 21.27 6.02
N LYS A 260 -14.88 20.08 6.12
CA LYS A 260 -14.48 19.47 7.40
C LYS A 260 -13.26 18.58 7.25
N LYS A 261 -12.52 18.43 8.35
CA LYS A 261 -11.44 17.46 8.53
C LYS A 261 -11.88 16.42 9.54
N PHE A 262 -11.79 15.15 9.19
CA PHE A 262 -12.00 14.06 10.11
C PHE A 262 -10.66 13.54 10.64
N VAL A 263 -10.55 13.53 11.96
CA VAL A 263 -9.53 12.81 12.71
C VAL A 263 -10.21 12.02 13.83
N THR A 264 -9.60 10.89 14.18
CA THR A 264 -9.98 10.10 15.34
C THR A 264 -9.84 10.92 16.62
N ARG A 265 -10.67 10.62 17.61
CA ARG A 265 -10.52 11.13 18.98
C ARG A 265 -9.74 10.11 19.82
N PRO A 266 -9.03 10.54 20.88
CA PRO A 266 -8.26 9.63 21.72
C PRO A 266 -9.04 8.43 22.27
N GLU A 267 -10.32 8.60 22.62
CA GLU A 267 -11.18 7.52 23.09
C GLU A 267 -11.56 6.49 22.01
N GLU A 268 -11.50 6.88 20.73
CA GLU A 268 -11.73 5.98 19.60
C GLU A 268 -10.46 5.19 19.27
N GLU A 269 -9.28 5.80 19.40
CA GLU A 269 -7.99 5.19 19.08
C GLU A 269 -7.64 4.02 20.02
N ILE A 270 -8.07 4.08 21.28
CA ILE A 270 -7.87 3.01 22.27
C ILE A 270 -8.95 1.91 22.20
N ALA A 271 -9.82 1.93 21.19
CA ALA A 271 -10.96 1.01 21.12
C ALA A 271 -10.58 -0.47 21.20
N PHE A 272 -9.40 -0.85 20.70
CA PHE A 272 -8.88 -2.22 20.66
C PHE A 272 -7.68 -2.42 21.60
N VAL A 273 -7.48 -1.51 22.55
CA VAL A 273 -6.41 -1.60 23.53
C VAL A 273 -7.00 -2.03 24.86
N ASP A 274 -6.48 -3.13 25.41
CA ASP A 274 -6.77 -3.47 26.80
C ASP A 274 -6.05 -2.47 27.72
N THR A 275 -6.83 -1.56 28.31
CA THR A 275 -6.31 -0.51 29.19
C THR A 275 -5.71 -1.03 30.50
N ALA A 276 -5.90 -2.31 30.83
CA ALA A 276 -5.18 -2.97 31.92
C ALA A 276 -3.74 -3.37 31.51
N LEU A 277 -3.45 -3.47 30.21
CA LEU A 277 -2.11 -3.74 29.68
C LEU A 277 -1.29 -2.47 29.50
N LEU A 278 -1.93 -1.41 28.98
CA LEU A 278 -1.28 -0.14 28.68
C LEU A 278 -2.21 1.00 29.06
N SER A 279 -1.73 1.92 29.89
CA SER A 279 -2.56 3.07 30.29
C SER A 279 -2.87 3.95 29.07
N PRO A 280 -4.01 4.67 29.06
CA PRO A 280 -4.30 5.62 27.98
C PRO A 280 -3.22 6.70 27.80
N GLN A 281 -2.49 7.04 28.87
CA GLN A 281 -1.39 8.00 28.82
C GLN A 281 -0.16 7.41 28.11
N ASP A 282 0.21 6.17 28.45
CA ASP A 282 1.34 5.49 27.81
C ASP A 282 1.04 5.17 26.35
N PHE A 283 -0.22 4.85 26.03
CA PHE A 283 -0.67 4.71 24.65
C PHE A 283 -0.47 6.00 23.85
N ARG A 284 -0.91 7.16 24.38
CA ARG A 284 -0.72 8.46 23.72
C ARG A 284 0.75 8.78 23.54
N LYS A 285 1.57 8.52 24.56
CA LYS A 285 3.02 8.66 24.45
C LYS A 285 3.58 7.79 23.33
N GLY A 286 3.12 6.54 23.20
CA GLY A 286 3.50 5.67 22.08
C GLY A 286 3.08 6.20 20.71
N ILE A 287 1.93 6.87 20.58
CA ILE A 287 1.53 7.56 19.35
C ILE A 287 2.49 8.74 19.06
N GLU A 288 2.78 9.57 20.07
CA GLU A 288 3.70 10.73 19.96
C GLU A 288 5.14 10.30 19.61
N ASP A 289 5.56 9.14 20.10
CA ASP A 289 6.87 8.55 19.85
C ASP A 289 6.88 7.69 18.55
N ASN A 290 5.79 7.68 17.76
CA ASN A 290 5.56 6.90 16.53
C ASN A 290 5.71 5.38 16.67
N MET A 291 5.39 4.84 17.83
CA MET A 291 5.38 3.39 18.08
C MET A 291 4.05 2.75 17.66
N PHE A 292 2.95 3.51 17.77
CA PHE A 292 1.61 3.05 17.40
C PHE A 292 1.06 3.89 16.25
N PHE A 293 0.31 3.24 15.35
CA PHE A 293 -0.15 3.88 14.13
C PHE A 293 -1.67 3.81 14.00
N VAL A 294 -2.27 4.99 13.93
CA VAL A 294 -3.66 5.22 13.52
C VAL A 294 -3.64 5.56 12.03
N MET A 295 -4.14 4.67 11.18
CA MET A 295 -4.03 4.84 9.73
C MET A 295 -5.43 4.99 9.12
N PRO A 296 -5.80 6.16 8.56
CA PRO A 296 -6.95 6.27 7.69
C PRO A 296 -6.69 5.48 6.41
N ASN A 297 -7.69 4.76 5.95
CA ASN A 297 -7.59 3.95 4.75
C ASN A 297 -8.42 4.57 3.62
N MET A 298 -9.72 4.29 3.61
CA MET A 298 -10.61 4.65 2.52
C MET A 298 -11.87 5.36 3.01
N GLY A 299 -12.41 6.25 2.17
CA GLY A 299 -13.68 6.94 2.40
C GLY A 299 -14.69 6.57 1.33
N ARG A 300 -15.97 6.44 1.71
CA ARG A 300 -17.11 6.24 0.81
C ARG A 300 -18.24 7.19 1.20
N ILE A 301 -19.09 7.53 0.24
CA ILE A 301 -20.28 8.36 0.45
C ILE A 301 -21.47 7.54 -0.04
N ASP A 302 -22.47 7.35 0.81
CA ASP A 302 -23.68 6.61 0.45
C ASP A 302 -24.69 7.47 -0.33
N ASP A 303 -25.89 6.94 -0.59
CA ASP A 303 -26.92 7.65 -1.36
C ASP A 303 -27.58 8.77 -0.55
N ASP A 304 -27.54 8.70 0.79
CA ASP A 304 -28.07 9.69 1.74
C ASP A 304 -27.03 10.76 2.13
N GLU A 305 -25.92 10.81 1.38
CA GLU A 305 -24.78 11.72 1.56
C GLU A 305 -24.00 11.50 2.87
N GLU A 306 -24.16 10.36 3.52
CA GLU A 306 -23.39 10.01 4.70
C GLU A 306 -22.00 9.50 4.35
N VAL A 307 -21.01 9.88 5.16
CA VAL A 307 -19.61 9.55 4.93
C VAL A 307 -19.23 8.35 5.78
N TYR A 308 -18.69 7.32 5.14
CA TYR A 308 -18.15 6.13 5.79
C TYR A 308 -16.64 6.11 5.62
N LEU A 309 -15.91 5.88 6.71
CA LEU A 309 -14.44 5.94 6.74
C LEU A 309 -13.89 4.66 7.36
N SER A 310 -12.93 4.02 6.69
CA SER A 310 -12.17 2.92 7.29
C SER A 310 -10.88 3.44 7.91
N TYR A 311 -10.56 2.93 9.09
CA TYR A 311 -9.32 3.13 9.81
C TYR A 311 -8.73 1.79 10.27
N SER A 312 -7.40 1.72 10.24
CA SER A 312 -6.61 0.72 10.95
C SER A 312 -6.20 1.33 12.30
N LEU A 313 -6.85 0.90 13.38
CA LEU A 313 -6.55 1.38 14.74
C LEU A 313 -5.62 0.41 15.46
N PRO A 314 -4.75 0.86 16.38
CA PRO A 314 -3.90 -0.03 17.14
C PRO A 314 -4.68 -1.06 17.95
N GLU A 315 -4.28 -2.32 17.83
CA GLU A 315 -4.70 -3.43 18.68
C GLU A 315 -3.48 -3.95 19.44
N LEU A 316 -3.55 -3.92 20.77
CA LEU A 316 -2.45 -4.30 21.64
C LEU A 316 -2.88 -5.46 22.51
N ILE A 317 -2.17 -6.58 22.38
CA ILE A 317 -2.41 -7.81 23.16
C ILE A 317 -1.14 -8.21 23.90
N ARG A 318 -1.25 -9.03 24.95
CA ARG A 318 -0.04 -9.67 25.51
C ARG A 318 0.54 -10.62 24.48
N SER A 319 1.86 -10.57 24.29
CA SER A 319 2.51 -11.52 23.39
C SER A 319 2.28 -12.95 23.90
N PRO A 320 1.83 -13.88 23.04
CA PRO A 320 1.62 -15.26 23.42
C PRO A 320 2.94 -16.01 23.67
N TYR A 321 4.07 -15.45 23.22
CA TYR A 321 5.40 -16.06 23.35
C TYR A 321 6.20 -15.52 24.54
N ASP A 322 5.92 -14.28 24.96
CA ASP A 322 6.58 -13.61 26.08
C ASP A 322 5.59 -12.66 26.77
N SER A 323 5.10 -13.06 27.95
CA SER A 323 4.08 -12.31 28.68
C SER A 323 4.54 -10.93 29.18
N THR A 324 5.85 -10.64 29.09
CA THR A 324 6.44 -9.33 29.40
C THR A 324 6.41 -8.37 28.21
N ARG A 325 6.07 -8.85 27.01
CA ARG A 325 6.01 -8.07 25.78
C ARG A 325 4.57 -7.84 25.31
N LEU A 326 4.39 -6.76 24.56
CA LEU A 326 3.14 -6.46 23.86
C LEU A 326 3.26 -6.93 22.40
N GLY A 327 2.24 -7.64 21.93
CA GLY A 327 1.97 -7.82 20.51
C GLY A 327 1.21 -6.61 19.99
N TYR A 328 1.65 -6.06 18.86
CA TYR A 328 1.02 -4.92 18.19
C TYR A 328 0.51 -5.32 16.82
N PHE A 329 -0.78 -5.07 16.60
CA PHE A 329 -1.48 -5.26 15.34
C PHE A 329 -2.34 -4.03 15.03
N ASN A 330 -2.99 -4.05 13.87
CA ASN A 330 -4.01 -3.08 13.55
C ASN A 330 -5.37 -3.76 13.32
N ALA A 331 -6.38 -3.28 14.03
CA ALA A 331 -7.75 -3.71 13.89
C ALA A 331 -8.56 -2.76 13.00
N ALA A 332 -9.55 -3.32 12.32
CA ALA A 332 -10.43 -2.59 11.42
C ALA A 332 -11.52 -1.81 12.20
N ALA A 333 -11.57 -0.50 12.00
CA ALA A 333 -12.61 0.39 12.52
C ALA A 333 -13.30 1.13 11.38
N PHE A 334 -14.64 1.16 11.41
CA PHE A 334 -15.44 1.88 10.43
C PHE A 334 -16.20 3.00 11.11
N PHE A 335 -15.97 4.23 10.67
CA PHE A 335 -16.71 5.39 11.15
C PHE A 335 -17.84 5.73 10.19
N ARG A 336 -19.00 6.00 10.77
CA ARG A 336 -20.15 6.63 10.11
C ARG A 336 -20.17 8.09 10.55
N TRP A 337 -20.13 9.02 9.61
CA TRP A 337 -19.97 10.46 9.87
C TRP A 337 -20.96 11.27 9.04
N ASP A 338 -21.80 12.04 9.73
CA ASP A 338 -22.72 12.97 9.07
C ASP A 338 -21.97 14.24 8.65
N PRO A 339 -21.88 14.55 7.35
CA PRO A 339 -21.18 15.76 6.90
C PRO A 339 -21.83 17.05 7.42
N ARG A 340 -23.12 17.02 7.80
CA ARG A 340 -23.90 18.21 8.24
C ARG A 340 -23.78 18.50 9.74
N SER A 341 -23.30 17.56 10.54
CA SER A 341 -23.15 17.72 12.00
C SER A 341 -21.82 17.13 12.50
N ASP A 342 -21.58 17.14 13.81
CA ASP A 342 -20.43 16.44 14.40
C ASP A 342 -20.80 15.02 14.87
N ALA A 343 -22.01 14.56 14.51
CA ALA A 343 -22.47 13.22 14.83
C ALA A 343 -21.62 12.18 14.09
N ARG A 344 -21.10 11.23 14.87
CA ARG A 344 -20.37 10.09 14.34
C ARG A 344 -20.53 8.88 15.23
N SER A 345 -20.42 7.71 14.64
CA SER A 345 -20.36 6.43 15.35
C SER A 345 -19.26 5.56 14.76
N MET A 346 -18.81 4.59 15.55
CA MET A 346 -17.77 3.66 15.16
C MET A 346 -18.29 2.23 15.27
N VAL A 347 -18.04 1.45 14.23
CA VAL A 347 -18.36 0.03 14.14
C VAL A 347 -17.04 -0.73 14.14
N ARG A 348 -16.92 -1.66 15.07
CA ARG A 348 -15.78 -2.58 15.14
C ARG A 348 -16.15 -3.85 14.38
N LEU A 349 -15.31 -4.28 13.46
CA LEU A 349 -15.53 -5.59 12.85
C LEU A 349 -15.10 -6.68 13.81
N LYS A 350 -16.00 -7.62 14.06
CA LYS A 350 -15.66 -8.86 14.74
C LYS A 350 -15.08 -9.79 13.69
N LEU A 351 -13.75 -9.73 13.54
CA LEU A 351 -13.00 -10.67 12.71
C LEU A 351 -12.99 -12.05 13.40
N LEU A 352 -14.14 -12.72 13.45
CA LEU A 352 -14.41 -14.04 14.05
C LEU A 352 -13.82 -14.19 15.47
N GLU A 353 -14.68 -14.21 16.49
CA GLU A 353 -14.40 -14.14 17.94
C GLU A 353 -13.44 -15.19 18.55
N SER A 354 -12.73 -15.98 17.74
CA SER A 354 -11.60 -16.78 18.20
C SER A 354 -10.52 -16.74 17.15
N PHE A 355 -9.29 -16.46 17.59
CA PHE A 355 -8.01 -16.76 16.93
C PHE A 355 -7.85 -18.29 16.75
N ASP A 356 -8.87 -18.97 16.22
CA ASP A 356 -8.78 -20.35 15.76
C ASP A 356 -8.10 -20.28 14.40
N ALA A 357 -6.77 -20.28 14.42
CA ALA A 357 -5.90 -20.28 13.24
C ALA A 357 -6.23 -21.44 12.28
N THR A 358 -6.98 -22.44 12.75
CA THR A 358 -7.47 -23.52 11.89
C THR A 358 -8.71 -23.14 11.09
N LYS A 359 -9.45 -22.06 11.39
CA LYS A 359 -10.71 -21.71 10.69
C LYS A 359 -10.65 -20.45 9.85
N GLN A 360 -9.65 -19.61 10.03
CA GLN A 360 -9.46 -18.44 9.16
C GLN A 360 -8.74 -18.87 7.87
N VAL A 361 -9.53 -19.07 6.82
CA VAL A 361 -9.00 -19.29 5.46
C VAL A 361 -8.73 -17.95 4.76
N PHE A 362 -9.40 -16.86 5.17
CA PHE A 362 -9.35 -15.58 4.47
C PHE A 362 -8.89 -14.41 5.36
N VAL A 363 -7.98 -13.58 4.83
CA VAL A 363 -7.66 -12.24 5.35
C VAL A 363 -8.60 -11.21 4.73
N MET A 364 -9.07 -10.28 5.56
CA MET A 364 -9.98 -9.21 5.15
C MET A 364 -9.21 -7.90 4.96
N ASP A 365 -9.32 -7.33 3.76
CA ASP A 365 -8.74 -6.04 3.45
C ASP A 365 -9.54 -4.88 4.01
N HIS A 366 -9.27 -4.46 5.24
CA HIS A 366 -9.92 -3.25 5.73
C HIS A 366 -9.36 -1.95 5.12
N GLN A 367 -8.42 -2.02 4.17
CA GLN A 367 -7.95 -0.84 3.45
C GLN A 367 -8.92 -0.40 2.34
N VAL A 368 -9.71 -1.33 1.78
CA VAL A 368 -10.69 -1.06 0.72
C VAL A 368 -12.03 -1.69 1.04
N PHE A 369 -13.09 -0.87 0.98
CA PHE A 369 -14.45 -1.35 1.22
C PHE A 369 -15.48 -0.68 0.30
N TYR A 370 -16.65 -1.31 0.26
CA TYR A 370 -17.81 -0.84 -0.47
C TYR A 370 -19.06 -0.89 0.41
N LEU A 371 -20.04 -0.08 0.03
CA LEU A 371 -21.31 0.06 0.73
C LEU A 371 -22.39 -0.65 -0.09
N TYR A 372 -23.22 -1.44 0.59
CA TYR A 372 -24.45 -1.95 0.00
C TYR A 372 -25.53 -2.09 1.07
N LYS A 373 -26.55 -1.22 1.03
CA LYS A 373 -27.57 -1.14 2.10
C LYS A 373 -26.87 -1.03 3.47
N ASP A 374 -27.23 -1.87 4.43
CA ASP A 374 -26.63 -1.93 5.77
C ASP A 374 -25.41 -2.87 5.88
N GLU A 375 -24.72 -3.14 4.76
CA GLU A 375 -23.56 -4.04 4.69
C GLU A 375 -22.27 -3.35 4.24
N PHE A 376 -21.16 -3.60 4.95
CA PHE A 376 -19.82 -3.37 4.44
C PHE A 376 -19.39 -4.56 3.59
N LEU A 377 -18.90 -4.31 2.38
CA LEU A 377 -18.24 -5.31 1.55
C LEU A 377 -16.73 -5.11 1.58
N ILE A 378 -16.01 -6.15 1.96
CA ILE A 378 -14.57 -6.11 2.24
C ILE A 378 -13.87 -7.14 1.39
N ARG A 379 -12.76 -6.79 0.75
CA ARG A 379 -12.04 -7.74 -0.11
C ARG A 379 -11.50 -8.90 0.73
N THR A 380 -11.55 -10.09 0.15
CA THR A 380 -10.99 -11.31 0.74
C THR A 380 -9.69 -11.69 0.06
N PHE A 381 -8.76 -12.26 0.80
CA PHE A 381 -7.52 -12.84 0.28
C PHE A 381 -7.25 -14.19 0.96
N LYS A 382 -6.77 -15.19 0.21
CA LYS A 382 -6.22 -16.44 0.76
C LYS A 382 -4.97 -16.89 -0.02
N GLY A 383 -4.11 -17.70 0.61
CA GLY A 383 -2.92 -18.30 0.00
C GLY A 383 -1.76 -17.36 -0.36
N TYR A 384 -0.72 -17.94 -0.96
CA TYR A 384 0.53 -17.26 -1.31
C TYR A 384 0.33 -16.04 -2.24
N PRO A 385 1.14 -14.96 -2.12
CA PRO A 385 2.16 -14.67 -1.10
C PRO A 385 1.58 -13.98 0.14
N THR A 386 0.24 -13.95 0.27
CA THR A 386 -0.46 -13.26 1.36
C THR A 386 -0.22 -13.93 2.71
N PHE A 387 0.06 -15.24 2.70
CA PHE A 387 0.38 -16.07 3.87
C PHE A 387 1.82 -16.59 3.73
N GLY A 388 2.46 -16.88 4.87
CA GLY A 388 3.85 -17.34 4.97
C GLY A 388 4.15 -18.66 4.25
N SER A 389 5.22 -19.36 4.65
CA SER A 389 5.68 -20.51 3.88
C SER A 389 4.68 -21.67 3.91
N ILE A 390 4.65 -22.47 2.83
CA ILE A 390 3.79 -23.66 2.69
C ILE A 390 3.99 -24.63 3.88
N GLU A 391 5.16 -24.60 4.54
CA GLU A 391 5.44 -25.44 5.70
C GLU A 391 4.69 -25.05 7.00
N GLU A 392 4.25 -23.79 7.14
CA GLU A 392 3.58 -23.28 8.36
C GLU A 392 2.16 -23.82 8.53
N TRP A 393 1.53 -24.32 7.46
CA TRP A 393 0.10 -24.65 7.43
C TRP A 393 -0.20 -26.10 7.07
N LYS A 394 0.72 -27.03 7.42
CA LYS A 394 0.58 -28.48 7.22
C LYS A 394 -0.80 -28.97 7.70
N GLY A 395 -1.67 -29.31 6.75
CA GLY A 395 -3.00 -29.89 7.03
C GLY A 395 -4.16 -29.35 6.19
N ARG A 396 -3.99 -28.19 5.52
CA ARG A 396 -5.03 -27.59 4.64
C ARG A 396 -4.47 -27.06 3.31
N PRO A 397 -3.81 -27.90 2.50
CA PRO A 397 -3.12 -27.44 1.30
C PRO A 397 -4.07 -26.74 0.29
N ALA A 398 -5.32 -27.18 0.17
CA ALA A 398 -6.31 -26.56 -0.70
C ALA A 398 -6.59 -25.08 -0.37
N ASP A 399 -6.43 -24.64 0.88
CA ASP A 399 -6.73 -23.25 1.27
C ASP A 399 -5.58 -22.27 0.98
N TYR A 400 -4.37 -22.78 0.74
CA TYR A 400 -3.15 -21.96 0.71
C TYR A 400 -2.30 -22.18 -0.54
N ASP A 401 -2.30 -23.38 -1.10
CA ASP A 401 -1.51 -23.76 -2.27
C ASP A 401 -2.26 -23.37 -3.55
N ILE A 402 -1.86 -22.23 -4.11
CA ILE A 402 -2.42 -21.67 -5.34
C ILE A 402 -2.19 -22.56 -6.57
N THR A 403 -1.35 -23.60 -6.46
CA THR A 403 -1.09 -24.56 -7.54
C THR A 403 -2.13 -25.69 -7.57
N LEU A 404 -2.87 -25.89 -6.49
CA LEU A 404 -3.92 -26.90 -6.41
C LEU A 404 -5.24 -26.38 -7.00
N PRO A 405 -5.92 -27.16 -7.87
CA PRO A 405 -7.20 -26.73 -8.44
C PRO A 405 -8.29 -26.46 -7.38
N GLU A 406 -8.28 -27.22 -6.28
CA GLU A 406 -9.24 -27.12 -5.17
C GLU A 406 -9.16 -25.77 -4.44
N PHE A 407 -8.03 -25.06 -4.54
CA PHE A 407 -7.91 -23.70 -4.05
C PHE A 407 -8.97 -22.76 -4.62
N TYR A 408 -9.32 -22.97 -5.88
CA TYR A 408 -10.24 -22.11 -6.61
C TYR A 408 -11.70 -22.56 -6.51
N ASP A 409 -12.00 -23.58 -5.70
CA ASP A 409 -13.38 -24.04 -5.52
C ASP A 409 -14.14 -23.12 -4.53
N GLU A 410 -13.49 -22.70 -3.44
CA GLU A 410 -14.03 -21.70 -2.50
C GLU A 410 -13.15 -20.45 -2.46
N ALA A 411 -13.37 -19.52 -3.39
CA ALA A 411 -12.55 -18.34 -3.56
C ALA A 411 -13.42 -17.08 -3.77
N PRO A 412 -14.16 -16.64 -2.73
CA PRO A 412 -15.01 -15.46 -2.80
C PRO A 412 -14.23 -14.19 -3.07
N VAL A 413 -14.90 -13.16 -3.61
CA VAL A 413 -14.29 -11.85 -3.90
C VAL A 413 -14.44 -10.89 -2.72
N PHE A 414 -15.59 -10.96 -2.03
CA PHE A 414 -15.91 -10.09 -0.90
C PHE A 414 -16.49 -10.87 0.29
N ALA A 415 -16.16 -10.41 1.49
CA ALA A 415 -16.87 -10.73 2.72
C ALA A 415 -17.87 -9.61 3.02
N ARG A 416 -19.00 -9.98 3.61
CA ARG A 416 -20.12 -9.10 3.91
C ARG A 416 -20.23 -8.93 5.42
N TYR A 417 -20.17 -7.72 5.91
CA TYR A 417 -20.29 -7.42 7.34
C TYR A 417 -21.49 -6.52 7.61
N SER A 418 -22.19 -6.76 8.72
CA SER A 418 -23.24 -5.85 9.16
C SER A 418 -22.65 -4.53 9.62
N MET A 419 -23.16 -3.41 9.09
CA MET A 419 -22.80 -2.07 9.59
C MET A 419 -23.35 -1.83 11.01
N LYS A 420 -24.34 -2.60 11.47
CA LYS A 420 -24.92 -2.44 12.81
C LYS A 420 -24.14 -3.20 13.87
N THR A 421 -23.78 -4.46 13.59
CA THR A 421 -23.20 -5.36 14.60
C THR A 421 -21.73 -5.66 14.39
N GLY A 422 -21.18 -5.35 13.20
CA GLY A 422 -19.82 -5.72 12.82
C GLY A 422 -19.62 -7.23 12.63
N LEU A 423 -20.70 -8.04 12.57
CA LEU A 423 -20.63 -9.49 12.37
C LEU A 423 -20.55 -9.84 10.88
N LEU A 424 -19.80 -10.90 10.57
CA LEU A 424 -19.75 -11.51 9.23
C LEU A 424 -21.12 -12.13 8.89
N LEU A 425 -21.69 -11.71 7.76
CA LEU A 425 -22.97 -12.17 7.22
C LEU A 425 -22.80 -13.27 6.16
N GLY A 426 -21.63 -13.34 5.53
CA GLY A 426 -21.32 -14.30 4.48
C GLY A 426 -20.36 -13.71 3.43
N PHE A 427 -20.33 -14.32 2.26
CA PHE A 427 -19.43 -13.95 1.17
C PHE A 427 -20.20 -13.59 -0.11
N LEU A 428 -19.50 -13.02 -1.09
CA LEU A 428 -20.03 -12.62 -2.39
C LEU A 428 -18.99 -12.85 -3.50
N GLY A 429 -19.46 -13.39 -4.62
CA GLY A 429 -18.69 -13.58 -5.85
C GLY A 429 -17.71 -14.74 -5.77
N GLN A 430 -17.00 -14.98 -6.86
CA GLN A 430 -15.88 -15.92 -6.97
C GLN A 430 -14.79 -15.27 -7.83
N ILE A 431 -13.51 -15.52 -7.53
CA ILE A 431 -12.44 -15.08 -8.43
C ILE A 431 -12.54 -15.78 -9.80
N ASP A 432 -12.27 -15.03 -10.85
CA ASP A 432 -12.42 -15.51 -12.23
C ASP A 432 -11.48 -16.68 -12.56
N THR A 433 -11.87 -17.48 -13.55
CA THR A 433 -11.11 -18.68 -13.97
C THR A 433 -9.70 -18.37 -14.47
N VAL A 434 -9.42 -17.14 -14.87
CA VAL A 434 -8.07 -16.68 -15.25
C VAL A 434 -7.06 -16.84 -14.10
N TYR A 435 -7.49 -16.66 -12.85
CA TYR A 435 -6.62 -16.84 -11.68
C TYR A 435 -6.28 -18.32 -11.46
N ARG A 436 -7.23 -19.23 -11.74
CA ARG A 436 -7.02 -20.68 -11.73
C ARG A 436 -6.08 -21.11 -12.86
N HIS A 437 -6.26 -20.55 -14.06
CA HIS A 437 -5.41 -20.83 -15.23
C HIS A 437 -3.95 -20.51 -14.95
N TYR A 438 -3.66 -19.32 -14.43
CA TYR A 438 -2.28 -18.88 -14.16
C TYR A 438 -1.73 -19.27 -12.78
N GLN A 439 -2.55 -19.93 -11.94
CA GLN A 439 -2.21 -20.26 -10.55
C GLN A 439 -1.77 -19.02 -9.76
N ALA A 440 -2.50 -17.91 -9.93
CA ALA A 440 -2.10 -16.59 -9.41
C ALA A 440 -2.60 -16.29 -8.00
N GLY A 441 -3.54 -17.09 -7.48
CA GLY A 441 -4.22 -16.80 -6.23
C GLY A 441 -4.88 -15.43 -6.22
N TYR A 442 -4.91 -14.79 -5.05
CA TYR A 442 -5.54 -13.49 -4.85
C TYR A 442 -4.62 -12.29 -5.04
N ALA A 443 -3.31 -12.52 -5.11
CA ALA A 443 -2.30 -11.48 -5.02
C ALA A 443 -2.42 -10.41 -6.12
N SER A 444 -2.99 -10.78 -7.27
CA SER A 444 -3.19 -9.90 -8.43
C SER A 444 -4.62 -9.37 -8.56
N THR A 445 -5.47 -9.57 -7.54
CA THR A 445 -6.86 -9.10 -7.56
C THR A 445 -6.97 -7.61 -7.21
N LEU A 446 -7.81 -6.90 -7.96
CA LEU A 446 -8.15 -5.50 -7.73
C LEU A 446 -9.67 -5.36 -7.66
N SER A 447 -10.29 -6.08 -6.72
CA SER A 447 -11.73 -6.24 -6.70
C SER A 447 -12.51 -4.93 -6.61
N ARG A 448 -13.58 -4.83 -7.41
CA ARG A 448 -14.49 -3.67 -7.50
C ARG A 448 -15.94 -4.08 -7.29
N PHE A 449 -16.73 -3.15 -6.73
CA PHE A 449 -18.15 -3.35 -6.48
C PHE A 449 -18.93 -2.05 -6.73
N ALA A 450 -20.14 -2.18 -7.26
CA ALA A 450 -21.14 -1.13 -7.32
C ALA A 450 -22.55 -1.71 -7.18
N SER A 451 -23.50 -0.86 -6.80
CA SER A 451 -24.91 -1.22 -6.69
C SER A 451 -25.83 -0.11 -7.17
N HIS A 452 -27.01 -0.49 -7.63
CA HIS A 452 -28.09 0.44 -7.95
C HIS A 452 -29.44 -0.27 -7.79
N GLY A 453 -30.25 0.17 -6.81
CA GLY A 453 -31.47 -0.54 -6.43
C GLY A 453 -31.18 -1.99 -6.02
N GLU A 454 -31.94 -2.94 -6.57
CA GLU A 454 -31.77 -4.38 -6.32
C GLU A 454 -30.76 -5.06 -7.26
N ARG A 455 -29.86 -4.29 -7.88
CA ARG A 455 -28.78 -4.84 -8.71
C ARG A 455 -27.43 -4.55 -8.10
N ILE A 456 -26.53 -5.52 -8.24
CA ILE A 456 -25.14 -5.41 -7.85
C ILE A 456 -24.24 -5.75 -9.04
N ALA A 457 -23.08 -5.13 -9.08
CA ALA A 457 -22.02 -5.44 -10.02
C ALA A 457 -20.71 -5.65 -9.26
N TYR A 458 -19.94 -6.65 -9.64
CA TYR A 458 -18.62 -6.90 -9.07
C TYR A 458 -17.61 -7.36 -10.12
N SER A 459 -16.33 -7.17 -9.81
CA SER A 459 -15.21 -7.56 -10.66
C SER A 459 -14.03 -7.96 -9.79
N CYS A 460 -13.19 -8.86 -10.28
CA CYS A 460 -11.88 -9.15 -9.70
C CYS A 460 -10.80 -8.13 -10.11
N GLY A 461 -11.14 -7.16 -10.97
CA GLY A 461 -10.25 -6.10 -11.43
C GLY A 461 -9.45 -6.50 -12.66
N SER A 462 -8.49 -7.42 -12.48
CA SER A 462 -7.47 -7.74 -13.49
C SER A 462 -7.87 -8.83 -14.48
N SER A 463 -9.07 -9.40 -14.34
CA SER A 463 -9.64 -10.36 -15.30
C SER A 463 -10.28 -9.68 -16.51
N GLY A 464 -10.56 -8.38 -16.42
CA GLY A 464 -11.33 -7.64 -17.43
C GLY A 464 -12.83 -7.96 -17.43
N LEU A 465 -13.32 -8.72 -16.45
CA LEU A 465 -14.73 -9.12 -16.36
C LEU A 465 -15.47 -8.32 -15.29
N VAL A 466 -16.72 -7.96 -15.58
CA VAL A 466 -17.67 -7.39 -14.62
C VAL A 466 -18.93 -8.23 -14.63
N HIS A 467 -19.27 -8.81 -13.49
CA HIS A 467 -20.48 -9.63 -13.30
C HIS A 467 -21.58 -8.77 -12.71
N ILE A 468 -22.80 -8.90 -13.25
CA ILE A 468 -24.01 -8.26 -12.76
C ILE A 468 -24.93 -9.35 -12.23
N SER A 469 -25.35 -9.21 -10.98
CA SER A 469 -26.27 -10.14 -10.32
C SER A 469 -27.47 -9.40 -9.71
N SER A 470 -28.52 -10.16 -9.41
CA SER A 470 -29.60 -9.66 -8.56
C SER A 470 -29.14 -9.58 -7.11
N ALA A 471 -29.53 -8.55 -6.38
CA ALA A 471 -29.30 -8.45 -4.94
C ALA A 471 -29.99 -9.55 -4.12
N THR A 472 -31.13 -10.04 -4.62
CA THR A 472 -31.94 -11.09 -3.96
C THR A 472 -31.44 -12.49 -4.24
N ASN A 473 -30.70 -12.68 -5.33
CA ASN A 473 -30.01 -13.93 -5.67
C ASN A 473 -28.61 -13.58 -6.20
N ARG A 474 -27.71 -13.32 -5.26
CA ARG A 474 -26.38 -12.74 -5.53
C ARG A 474 -25.46 -13.72 -6.28
N ASP A 475 -25.71 -15.01 -6.13
CA ASP A 475 -24.94 -16.09 -6.77
C ASP A 475 -25.34 -16.30 -8.22
N SER A 476 -26.51 -15.79 -8.64
CA SER A 476 -26.98 -15.86 -10.02
C SER A 476 -26.52 -14.66 -10.83
N ILE A 477 -25.49 -14.88 -11.66
CA ILE A 477 -25.00 -13.89 -12.62
C ILE A 477 -26.03 -13.75 -13.75
N VAL A 478 -26.56 -12.55 -13.91
CA VAL A 478 -27.52 -12.17 -14.96
C VAL A 478 -26.80 -11.78 -16.24
N CYS A 479 -25.65 -11.11 -16.12
CA CYS A 479 -24.81 -10.70 -17.25
C CYS A 479 -23.34 -10.65 -16.83
N THR A 480 -22.45 -11.06 -17.72
CA THR A 480 -21.01 -10.79 -17.60
C THR A 480 -20.61 -9.87 -18.74
N ILE A 481 -20.01 -8.74 -18.39
CA ILE A 481 -19.47 -7.77 -19.33
C ILE A 481 -17.97 -7.98 -19.42
N LYS A 482 -17.48 -8.10 -20.64
CA LYS A 482 -16.06 -8.19 -20.94
C LYS A 482 -15.55 -6.81 -21.35
N VAL A 483 -14.71 -6.22 -20.51
CA VAL A 483 -14.12 -4.88 -20.70
C VAL A 483 -12.87 -4.98 -21.56
N PHE A 484 -12.04 -5.98 -21.28
CA PHE A 484 -10.84 -6.36 -22.03
C PHE A 484 -10.56 -7.86 -21.86
N ASP A 485 -9.59 -8.37 -22.61
CA ASP A 485 -9.06 -9.72 -22.52
C ASP A 485 -7.83 -9.75 -21.61
N ALA A 486 -7.74 -10.73 -20.71
CA ALA A 486 -6.47 -11.02 -20.06
C ALA A 486 -5.46 -11.47 -21.13
N PRO A 487 -4.21 -10.95 -21.13
CA PRO A 487 -3.17 -11.35 -22.07
C PRO A 487 -3.00 -12.87 -22.09
N ALA A 488 -2.83 -13.43 -23.29
CA ALA A 488 -2.59 -14.86 -23.51
C ALA A 488 -1.11 -15.28 -23.32
N LYS A 489 -0.28 -14.40 -22.75
CA LYS A 489 1.15 -14.69 -22.57
C LYS A 489 1.35 -15.49 -21.30
N GLU A 490 1.77 -16.73 -21.45
CA GLU A 490 2.23 -17.56 -20.34
C GLU A 490 3.49 -16.95 -19.71
N PRO A 491 3.49 -16.69 -18.40
CA PRO A 491 4.72 -16.29 -17.73
C PRO A 491 5.74 -17.44 -17.72
N GLU A 492 7.02 -17.12 -17.65
CA GLU A 492 8.12 -18.08 -17.74
C GLU A 492 8.50 -18.69 -16.38
N GLN A 493 8.29 -17.94 -15.30
CA GLN A 493 8.69 -18.35 -13.95
C GLN A 493 7.77 -19.44 -13.37
N LYS A 494 8.24 -20.16 -12.35
CA LYS A 494 7.48 -21.26 -11.75
C LYS A 494 6.34 -20.72 -10.85
N PRO A 495 5.11 -21.28 -10.90
CA PRO A 495 4.03 -20.94 -9.97
C PRO A 495 4.46 -20.98 -8.50
N GLY A 496 3.94 -20.05 -7.69
CA GLY A 496 4.22 -19.97 -6.26
C GLY A 496 5.55 -19.30 -5.87
N THR A 497 6.26 -18.66 -6.80
CA THR A 497 7.47 -17.87 -6.48
C THR A 497 7.22 -16.36 -6.56
N MET A 498 8.07 -15.57 -5.90
CA MET A 498 7.96 -14.10 -5.90
C MET A 498 8.26 -13.53 -7.28
N GLU A 499 9.22 -14.10 -8.00
CA GLU A 499 9.58 -13.72 -9.36
C GLU A 499 8.40 -13.94 -10.31
N ARG A 500 7.70 -15.08 -10.18
CA ARG A 500 6.47 -15.36 -10.92
C ARG A 500 5.37 -14.38 -10.58
N TYR A 501 5.21 -14.01 -9.32
CA TYR A 501 4.26 -12.99 -8.91
C TYR A 501 4.55 -11.64 -9.57
N VAL A 502 5.80 -11.18 -9.52
CA VAL A 502 6.23 -9.92 -10.15
C VAL A 502 6.01 -9.96 -11.66
N GLU A 503 6.39 -11.07 -12.31
CA GLU A 503 6.18 -11.27 -13.75
C GLU A 503 4.69 -11.25 -14.11
N MET A 504 3.84 -11.97 -13.37
CA MET A 504 2.39 -12.01 -13.60
C MET A 504 1.77 -10.62 -13.50
N ARG A 505 2.15 -9.81 -12.50
CA ARG A 505 1.65 -8.43 -12.36
C ARG A 505 2.03 -7.55 -13.56
N GLN A 506 3.21 -7.79 -14.13
CA GLN A 506 3.73 -6.99 -15.25
C GLN A 506 3.21 -7.45 -16.62
N VAL A 507 2.94 -8.74 -16.79
CA VAL A 507 2.67 -9.35 -18.10
C VAL A 507 1.22 -9.78 -18.27
N VAL A 508 0.61 -10.33 -17.22
CA VAL A 508 -0.75 -10.93 -17.27
C VAL A 508 -1.78 -9.99 -16.67
N PHE A 509 -1.47 -9.39 -15.52
CA PHE A 509 -2.40 -8.54 -14.77
C PHE A 509 -2.02 -7.06 -14.82
N SER A 510 -1.38 -6.65 -15.92
CA SER A 510 -0.97 -5.26 -16.15
C SER A 510 -2.13 -4.35 -16.61
N ASP A 511 -3.16 -4.94 -17.20
CA ASP A 511 -4.43 -4.29 -17.48
C ASP A 511 -5.44 -4.60 -16.36
N PHE A 512 -6.20 -3.59 -15.94
CA PHE A 512 -7.08 -3.73 -14.79
C PHE A 512 -8.22 -2.70 -14.77
N ILE A 513 -9.30 -3.04 -14.05
CA ILE A 513 -10.42 -2.15 -13.79
C ILE A 513 -10.15 -1.31 -12.53
N TRP A 514 -10.12 0.01 -12.71
CA TRP A 514 -9.90 1.00 -11.66
C TRP A 514 -11.13 1.22 -10.79
N ASP A 515 -12.32 1.33 -11.39
CA ASP A 515 -13.57 1.60 -10.67
C ASP A 515 -14.78 1.24 -11.54
N ILE A 516 -15.92 0.98 -10.91
CA ILE A 516 -17.19 0.71 -11.60
C ILE A 516 -18.32 1.50 -10.95
N LYS A 517 -19.28 1.97 -11.75
CA LYS A 517 -20.54 2.55 -11.26
C LYS A 517 -21.72 1.99 -12.02
N LEU A 518 -22.68 1.47 -11.26
CA LEU A 518 -23.92 0.91 -11.77
C LEU A 518 -25.02 1.98 -11.75
N GLN A 519 -25.81 2.03 -12.81
CA GLN A 519 -26.99 2.89 -12.96
C GLN A 519 -28.20 2.03 -13.36
N ALA A 520 -29.38 2.64 -13.46
CA ALA A 520 -30.63 1.94 -13.76
C ALA A 520 -30.61 1.16 -15.10
N ASP A 521 -29.92 1.70 -16.11
CA ASP A 521 -29.94 1.22 -17.50
C ASP A 521 -28.56 0.82 -18.05
N ARG A 522 -27.49 1.13 -17.32
CA ARG A 522 -26.10 0.98 -17.77
C ARG A 522 -25.13 0.79 -16.62
N ILE A 523 -23.90 0.43 -16.96
CA ILE A 523 -22.76 0.42 -16.07
C ILE A 523 -21.60 1.17 -16.73
N THR A 524 -20.95 2.01 -15.95
CA THR A 524 -19.76 2.75 -16.37
C THR A 524 -18.54 2.14 -15.71
N VAL A 525 -17.51 1.90 -16.50
CA VAL A 525 -16.27 1.25 -16.11
C VAL A 525 -15.13 2.20 -16.40
N LEU A 526 -14.23 2.33 -15.43
CA LEU A 526 -12.95 2.98 -15.57
C LEU A 526 -11.87 1.89 -15.56
N SER A 527 -11.05 1.79 -16.60
CA SER A 527 -10.00 0.77 -16.71
C SER A 527 -8.69 1.35 -17.21
N ARG A 528 -7.59 0.65 -16.97
CA ARG A 528 -6.28 0.91 -17.57
C ARG A 528 -5.92 -0.27 -18.46
N GLU A 529 -5.69 0.01 -19.74
CA GLU A 529 -5.37 -0.99 -20.77
C GLU A 529 -4.21 -0.49 -21.63
N GLY A 530 -3.12 -1.24 -21.72
CA GLY A 530 -1.95 -0.87 -22.52
C GLY A 530 -1.35 0.48 -22.14
N GLY A 531 -1.46 0.87 -20.87
CA GLY A 531 -1.02 2.18 -20.37
C GLY A 531 -2.00 3.34 -20.62
N VAL A 532 -3.13 3.11 -21.29
CA VAL A 532 -4.19 4.11 -21.53
C VAL A 532 -5.30 3.97 -20.50
N VAL A 533 -5.80 5.09 -19.98
CA VAL A 533 -6.97 5.08 -19.07
C VAL A 533 -8.25 5.31 -19.87
N TRP A 534 -9.18 4.38 -19.73
CA TRP A 534 -10.44 4.33 -20.45
C TRP A 534 -11.62 4.59 -19.54
N LEU A 535 -12.56 5.37 -20.04
CA LEU A 535 -13.88 5.52 -19.47
C LEU A 535 -14.87 4.94 -20.48
N ARG A 536 -15.61 3.90 -20.10
CA ARG A 536 -16.56 3.21 -20.99
C ARG A 536 -17.91 3.03 -20.30
N SER A 537 -19.00 3.15 -21.05
CA SER A 537 -20.33 2.80 -20.57
C SER A 537 -20.91 1.65 -21.39
N TYR A 538 -21.47 0.67 -20.71
CA TYR A 538 -22.11 -0.51 -21.30
C TYR A 538 -23.57 -0.57 -20.85
N SER A 539 -24.47 -1.05 -21.69
CA SER A 539 -25.80 -1.46 -21.24
C SER A 539 -25.71 -2.69 -20.34
N LEU A 540 -26.76 -2.95 -19.56
CA LEU A 540 -26.80 -4.08 -18.62
C LEU A 540 -26.81 -5.47 -19.29
N ASN A 541 -26.87 -5.54 -20.62
CA ASN A 541 -26.69 -6.76 -21.41
C ASN A 541 -25.29 -6.85 -22.08
N GLY A 542 -24.37 -5.93 -21.74
CA GLY A 542 -22.98 -5.95 -22.18
C GLY A 542 -22.67 -5.25 -23.50
N LYS A 543 -23.64 -4.57 -24.14
CA LYS A 543 -23.34 -3.77 -25.34
C LYS A 543 -22.63 -2.47 -24.95
N LEU A 544 -21.48 -2.20 -25.56
CA LEU A 544 -20.77 -0.92 -25.44
C LEU A 544 -21.65 0.21 -25.99
N LEU A 545 -21.86 1.25 -25.18
CA LEU A 545 -22.67 2.42 -25.53
C LEU A 545 -21.80 3.61 -25.90
N LYS A 546 -20.75 3.86 -25.12
CA LYS A 546 -19.83 5.00 -25.28
C LYS A 546 -18.47 4.66 -24.71
N GLU A 547 -17.44 5.29 -25.25
CA GLU A 547 -16.09 5.25 -24.70
C GLU A 547 -15.33 6.55 -24.94
N GLY A 548 -14.30 6.76 -24.13
CA GLY A 548 -13.34 7.84 -24.29
C GLY A 548 -12.11 7.59 -23.43
N THR A 549 -11.00 8.23 -23.78
CA THR A 549 -9.74 8.11 -23.03
C THR A 549 -9.54 9.32 -22.12
N LEU A 550 -8.88 9.12 -20.99
CA LEU A 550 -8.60 10.17 -20.02
C LEU A 550 -7.14 10.62 -20.15
N SER A 551 -6.94 11.93 -20.24
CA SER A 551 -5.61 12.54 -20.20
C SER A 551 -5.72 13.97 -19.67
N VAL A 552 -4.78 14.36 -18.82
CA VAL A 552 -4.63 15.73 -18.32
C VAL A 552 -3.44 16.45 -18.96
N GLY A 553 -2.92 15.98 -20.11
CA GLY A 553 -1.71 16.53 -20.73
C GLY A 553 -0.45 16.26 -19.89
N ASP A 554 0.54 17.15 -19.96
CA ASP A 554 1.86 16.98 -19.31
C ASP A 554 1.88 17.38 -17.82
N TYR A 555 0.72 17.60 -17.19
CA TYR A 555 0.68 17.95 -15.78
C TYR A 555 0.99 16.73 -14.90
N LYS A 556 1.80 16.94 -13.86
CA LYS A 556 2.02 15.93 -12.82
C LYS A 556 0.70 15.65 -12.10
N ILE A 557 0.32 14.38 -12.07
CA ILE A 557 -0.80 13.87 -11.29
C ILE A 557 -0.32 13.64 -9.86
N TYR A 558 -1.06 14.12 -8.85
CA TYR A 558 -0.61 14.17 -7.45
C TYR A 558 -1.08 12.95 -6.66
N LEU A 559 -0.69 11.74 -7.09
CA LEU A 559 -1.25 10.49 -6.60
C LEU A 559 -0.25 9.34 -6.89
N ASP A 560 0.00 8.43 -5.95
CA ASP A 560 0.67 7.12 -6.17
C ASP A 560 0.44 6.27 -4.91
N ALA A 561 -0.06 5.07 -5.15
CA ALA A 561 0.33 3.89 -4.41
C ALA A 561 0.75 2.92 -5.52
N ASP A 562 2.03 2.55 -5.52
CA ASP A 562 2.63 1.53 -6.38
C ASP A 562 2.84 1.87 -7.88
N ASP A 563 4.02 2.40 -8.23
CA ASP A 563 4.62 2.48 -9.58
C ASP A 563 3.62 2.47 -10.76
N SER A 564 3.34 3.67 -11.28
CA SER A 564 2.71 3.98 -12.59
C SER A 564 1.20 4.28 -12.61
N GLU A 565 0.55 4.42 -11.47
CA GLU A 565 -0.91 4.37 -11.37
C GLU A 565 -1.53 5.65 -10.81
N ALA A 566 -1.71 6.66 -11.65
CA ALA A 566 -2.52 7.82 -11.34
C ALA A 566 -4.00 7.43 -11.09
N PRO A 567 -4.60 7.56 -9.88
CA PRO A 567 -6.01 7.28 -9.69
C PRO A 567 -6.86 8.28 -10.44
N TYR A 568 -7.49 7.75 -11.46
CA TYR A 568 -8.79 8.19 -11.86
C TYR A 568 -9.81 7.44 -10.97
N ALA A 569 -10.90 8.11 -10.62
CA ALA A 569 -12.02 7.50 -9.92
C ALA A 569 -13.33 7.91 -10.59
N LEU A 570 -14.37 7.10 -10.43
CA LEU A 570 -15.69 7.48 -10.92
C LEU A 570 -16.41 8.36 -9.90
N TYR A 571 -17.14 9.36 -10.40
CA TYR A 571 -18.05 10.15 -9.58
C TYR A 571 -19.51 9.93 -10.01
N GLN A 572 -20.44 10.27 -9.12
CA GLN A 572 -21.87 10.28 -9.46
C GLN A 572 -22.55 11.53 -8.89
N ASN A 573 -23.18 12.35 -9.74
CA ASN A 573 -24.00 13.46 -9.30
C ASN A 573 -25.43 13.25 -9.81
N GLY A 574 -26.33 12.81 -8.92
CA GLY A 574 -27.64 12.30 -9.31
C GLY A 574 -27.53 11.15 -10.31
N ASN A 575 -28.06 11.33 -11.52
CA ASN A 575 -28.01 10.35 -12.61
C ASN A 575 -26.74 10.46 -13.46
N GLU A 576 -25.93 11.50 -13.28
CA GLU A 576 -24.71 11.69 -14.05
C GLU A 576 -23.56 10.88 -13.46
N VAL A 577 -22.82 10.16 -14.31
CA VAL A 577 -21.58 9.47 -13.96
C VAL A 577 -20.46 9.97 -14.86
N GLY A 578 -19.30 10.22 -14.27
CA GLY A 578 -18.08 10.61 -14.97
C GLY A 578 -16.85 10.13 -14.23
N ALA A 579 -15.67 10.58 -14.65
CA ALA A 579 -14.41 10.26 -13.99
C ALA A 579 -13.70 11.53 -13.52
N PHE A 580 -12.82 11.41 -12.54
CA PHE A 580 -11.99 12.53 -12.11
C PHE A 580 -10.61 12.09 -11.62
N THR A 581 -9.65 13.02 -11.63
CA THR A 581 -8.31 12.85 -11.05
C THR A 581 -7.79 14.18 -10.51
N MET A 582 -6.77 14.17 -9.64
CA MET A 582 -6.14 15.37 -9.07
C MET A 582 -4.79 15.66 -9.74
N PHE A 583 -4.60 16.89 -10.20
CA PHE A 583 -3.34 17.36 -10.79
C PHE A 583 -2.94 18.72 -10.22
N ALA A 584 -1.69 19.14 -10.40
CA ALA A 584 -1.30 20.53 -10.11
C ALA A 584 -0.88 21.30 -11.34
N LYS A 585 -1.15 22.60 -11.27
CA LYS A 585 -0.88 23.60 -12.30
C LYS A 585 -0.57 24.92 -11.63
N ASN A 586 0.60 25.49 -11.93
CA ASN A 586 1.07 26.76 -11.36
C ASN A 586 1.04 26.78 -9.81
N GLY A 587 1.50 25.69 -9.17
CA GLY A 587 1.54 25.56 -7.70
C GLY A 587 0.18 25.37 -7.02
N LYS A 588 -0.91 25.25 -7.77
CA LYS A 588 -2.26 25.01 -7.24
C LYS A 588 -2.77 23.62 -7.64
N LYS A 589 -3.63 23.04 -6.81
CA LYS A 589 -4.20 21.70 -6.99
C LYS A 589 -5.60 21.78 -7.56
N TYR A 590 -5.90 20.93 -8.53
CA TYR A 590 -7.17 20.91 -9.25
C TYR A 590 -7.67 19.47 -9.40
N LEU A 591 -8.99 19.32 -9.50
CA LEU A 591 -9.63 18.13 -10.04
C LEU A 591 -9.87 18.34 -11.53
N ALA A 592 -9.49 17.38 -12.35
CA ALA A 592 -9.95 17.24 -13.72
C ALA A 592 -11.21 16.39 -13.73
N MET A 593 -12.37 16.96 -14.07
CA MET A 593 -13.67 16.28 -14.10
C MET A 593 -14.06 15.95 -15.55
N PHE A 594 -14.09 14.66 -15.90
CA PHE A 594 -14.38 14.11 -17.23
C PHE A 594 -15.82 13.58 -17.35
N LYS A 595 -16.39 13.63 -18.56
CA LYS A 595 -17.72 13.10 -18.89
C LYS A 595 -17.72 12.41 -20.26
N LEU A 596 -18.56 11.37 -20.42
CA LEU A 596 -18.80 10.61 -21.67
C LEU A 596 -19.89 11.18 -22.58
#